data_AF-A0A0A1YIZ1-F1
#
_entry.id   AF-A0A0A1YIZ1-F1
#
_cell.length_a   1.000
_cell.length_b   1.000
_cell.length_c   1.000
_cell.angle_alpha   90.00
_cell.angle_beta   90.00
_cell.angle_gamma   90.00
#
_symmetry.space_group_name_H-M   'P 1'
#
loop_
_entity.id
_entity.type
_entity.pdbx_description
1 polymer ?
#
loop_
_entity_poly.entity_id
_entity_poly.type
_entity_poly.pdbx_seq_one_letter_code
_entity_poly.pdbx_strand_id
1 'polypeptide(L)'
;MTSIATNSPRNTASPIVYRFPLDNTEAVFEFDFQGSTARTLADFPGYAFTADGHVLSFKGKAPAQLKPGSSASGCYCYVNIGRPPFKKSQLLHILVARAFVTNPEGKPQVNHKDGNPGNNAAGNLEWVTPSENVLHANQLRKEQGRSLFKTTAEQRSLAKALHASGLSIAEVGRQLNLPYEIARYAVRYAKPAPVLAI
;
A
#
# COMPACT_ATOMS: atom_id res chain seq x y z
N MET A 1 -46.11 -58.06 4.83
CA MET A 1 -45.48 -57.42 3.65
C MET A 1 -45.12 -56.01 4.05
N THR A 2 -43.84 -55.77 4.34
CA THR A 2 -43.33 -54.48 4.84
C THR A 2 -42.50 -53.87 3.73
N SER A 3 -42.87 -52.68 3.26
CA SER A 3 -42.00 -51.85 2.42
C SER A 3 -42.25 -50.39 2.77
N ILE A 4 -41.25 -49.79 3.42
CA ILE A 4 -41.20 -48.37 3.76
C ILE A 4 -40.42 -47.69 2.63
N ALA A 5 -41.09 -46.81 1.90
CA ALA A 5 -40.49 -46.05 0.81
C ALA A 5 -39.55 -44.96 1.34
N THR A 6 -38.44 -44.81 0.62
CA THR A 6 -37.26 -43.98 0.85
C THR A 6 -37.42 -42.51 0.42
N ASN A 7 -36.80 -41.60 1.19
CA ASN A 7 -36.17 -40.29 0.85
C ASN A 7 -36.94 -39.25 0.01
N SER A 8 -36.91 -37.94 0.27
CA SER A 8 -35.86 -37.07 0.84
C SER A 8 -36.48 -35.82 1.48
N PRO A 9 -35.95 -35.27 2.59
CA PRO A 9 -36.27 -33.92 3.01
C PRO A 9 -35.34 -32.89 2.35
N ARG A 10 -36.01 -31.93 1.72
CA ARG A 10 -35.59 -30.61 1.22
C ARG A 10 -34.30 -30.05 1.83
N ASN A 11 -33.42 -29.62 0.92
CA ASN A 11 -32.24 -28.78 1.07
C ASN A 11 -32.32 -27.81 2.27
N THR A 12 -31.81 -28.25 3.42
CA THR A 12 -31.47 -27.37 4.53
C THR A 12 -30.02 -26.99 4.34
N ALA A 13 -29.79 -25.83 3.70
CA ALA A 13 -28.48 -25.19 3.72
C ALA A 13 -28.20 -24.76 5.16
N SER A 14 -27.77 -25.72 5.97
CA SER A 14 -27.28 -25.50 7.31
C SER A 14 -26.15 -24.49 7.19
N PRO A 15 -26.18 -23.37 7.93
CA PRO A 15 -25.07 -22.44 7.90
C PRO A 15 -23.82 -23.22 8.29
N ILE A 16 -22.82 -23.25 7.41
CA ILE A 16 -21.51 -23.80 7.74
C ILE A 16 -20.99 -22.91 8.86
N VAL A 17 -21.16 -23.38 10.10
CA VAL A 17 -20.65 -22.72 11.29
C VAL A 17 -19.15 -22.99 11.28
N TYR A 18 -18.36 -22.01 10.84
CA TYR A 18 -16.94 -22.00 11.13
C TYR A 18 -16.76 -21.74 12.63
N ARG A 19 -16.83 -22.81 13.44
CA ARG A 19 -16.37 -22.78 14.84
C ARG A 19 -14.85 -22.80 14.81
N PHE A 20 -14.25 -21.61 14.82
CA PHE A 20 -12.87 -21.49 15.25
C PHE A 20 -12.87 -21.63 16.79
N PRO A 21 -12.24 -22.66 17.38
CA PRO A 21 -12.10 -22.72 18.83
C PRO A 21 -11.38 -21.45 19.29
N LEU A 22 -12.10 -20.63 20.06
CA LEU A 22 -11.63 -19.36 20.62
C LEU A 22 -10.86 -19.64 21.93
N ASP A 23 -9.92 -20.57 21.88
CA ASP A 23 -9.19 -21.01 23.09
C ASP A 23 -7.94 -20.16 23.33
N ASN A 24 -7.97 -18.88 22.95
CA ASN A 24 -6.86 -17.92 23.08
C ASN A 24 -5.51 -18.39 22.51
N THR A 25 -5.48 -19.44 21.69
CA THR A 25 -4.28 -19.85 20.97
C THR A 25 -4.12 -18.98 19.73
N GLU A 26 -2.92 -18.42 19.56
CA GLU A 26 -2.37 -17.66 18.43
C GLU A 26 -2.37 -18.46 17.10
N ALA A 27 -3.41 -19.23 16.81
CA ALA A 27 -3.49 -20.06 15.62
C ALA A 27 -3.92 -19.19 14.42
N VAL A 28 -2.98 -18.91 13.53
CA VAL A 28 -3.26 -18.48 12.16
C VAL A 28 -3.90 -19.66 11.44
N PHE A 29 -5.20 -19.58 11.15
CA PHE A 29 -5.90 -20.60 10.38
C PHE A 29 -5.78 -20.27 8.91
N GLU A 30 -5.31 -21.24 8.13
CA GLU A 30 -5.23 -21.16 6.67
C GLU A 30 -6.34 -21.99 6.04
N PHE A 31 -7.04 -21.44 5.06
CA PHE A 31 -8.10 -22.13 4.31
C PHE A 31 -8.27 -21.51 2.92
N ASP A 32 -8.87 -22.24 2.00
CA ASP A 32 -9.17 -21.72 0.66
C ASP A 32 -10.54 -21.03 0.64
N PHE A 33 -10.58 -19.83 0.06
CA PHE A 33 -11.80 -19.07 -0.18
C PHE A 33 -11.87 -18.68 -1.66
N GLN A 34 -12.84 -19.24 -2.39
CA GLN A 34 -13.08 -18.92 -3.80
C GLN A 34 -11.84 -19.11 -4.70
N GLY A 35 -10.97 -20.06 -4.38
CA GLY A 35 -9.75 -20.36 -5.14
C GLY A 35 -8.49 -19.65 -4.66
N SER A 36 -8.60 -18.87 -3.57
CA SER A 36 -7.47 -18.10 -3.02
C SER A 36 -7.22 -18.47 -1.57
N THR A 37 -5.94 -18.58 -1.20
CA THR A 37 -5.54 -18.87 0.18
C THR A 37 -5.91 -17.70 1.10
N ALA A 38 -6.59 -18.00 2.19
CA ALA A 38 -7.02 -17.07 3.22
C ALA A 38 -6.40 -17.42 4.58
N ARG A 39 -5.98 -16.41 5.34
CA ARG A 39 -5.37 -16.53 6.66
C ARG A 39 -6.03 -15.63 7.69
N THR A 40 -6.19 -16.10 8.92
CA THR A 40 -6.64 -15.28 10.06
C THR A 40 -5.45 -14.64 10.79
N LEU A 41 -5.69 -13.53 11.48
CA LEU A 41 -4.71 -12.93 12.40
C LEU A 41 -5.31 -12.91 13.81
N ALA A 42 -4.50 -13.29 14.81
CA ALA A 42 -4.94 -13.38 16.21
C ALA A 42 -5.50 -12.05 16.75
N ASP A 43 -4.87 -10.93 16.40
CA ASP A 43 -5.31 -9.58 16.77
C ASP A 43 -6.69 -9.20 16.20
N PHE A 44 -7.14 -9.89 15.15
CA PHE A 44 -8.35 -9.57 14.39
C PHE A 44 -9.32 -10.75 14.33
N PRO A 45 -9.89 -11.18 15.48
CA PRO A 45 -10.80 -12.32 15.51
C PRO A 45 -12.07 -12.04 14.71
N GLY A 46 -12.50 -13.05 13.95
CA GLY A 46 -13.67 -12.99 13.07
C GLY A 46 -13.41 -12.34 11.71
N TYR A 47 -12.14 -12.10 11.37
CA TYR A 47 -11.71 -11.65 10.04
C TYR A 47 -10.66 -12.60 9.45
N ALA A 48 -10.66 -12.72 8.13
CA ALA A 48 -9.58 -13.37 7.38
C ALA A 48 -9.12 -12.47 6.23
N PHE A 49 -7.89 -12.69 5.79
CA PHE A 49 -7.22 -11.95 4.73
C PHE A 49 -6.85 -12.93 3.63
N THR A 50 -7.08 -12.58 2.37
CA THR A 50 -6.70 -13.44 1.24
C THR A 50 -5.35 -13.02 0.65
N ALA A 51 -4.66 -13.96 0.02
CA ALA A 51 -3.40 -13.70 -0.69
C ALA A 51 -3.57 -12.67 -1.82
N ASP A 52 -4.76 -12.56 -2.41
CA ASP A 52 -5.08 -11.55 -3.43
C ASP A 52 -5.31 -10.13 -2.87
N GLY A 53 -5.28 -9.98 -1.56
CA GLY A 53 -5.44 -8.68 -0.91
C GLY A 53 -6.87 -8.31 -0.52
N HIS A 54 -7.76 -9.29 -0.35
CA HIS A 54 -9.13 -9.06 0.10
C HIS A 54 -9.31 -9.35 1.60
N VAL A 55 -10.36 -8.77 2.19
CA VAL A 55 -10.73 -9.00 3.61
C VAL A 55 -12.10 -9.63 3.69
N LEU A 56 -12.20 -10.70 4.47
CA LEU A 56 -13.43 -11.44 4.74
C LEU A 56 -13.86 -11.19 6.18
N SER A 57 -15.15 -10.95 6.37
CA SER A 57 -15.79 -10.79 7.67
C SER A 57 -16.72 -11.97 7.96
N PHE A 58 -16.50 -12.64 9.09
CA PHE A 58 -17.30 -13.76 9.58
C PHE A 58 -18.24 -13.37 10.72
N LYS A 59 -18.32 -12.07 11.05
CA LYS A 59 -19.17 -11.55 12.14
C LYS A 59 -20.66 -11.42 11.78
N GLY A 60 -21.00 -11.53 10.50
CA GLY A 60 -22.37 -11.43 10.01
C GLY A 60 -23.11 -12.77 10.03
N LYS A 61 -24.35 -12.79 9.54
CA LYS A 61 -25.12 -14.04 9.36
C LYS A 61 -24.48 -14.98 8.33
N ALA A 62 -23.73 -14.42 7.38
CA ALA A 62 -22.94 -15.14 6.40
C ALA A 62 -21.57 -14.46 6.22
N PRO A 63 -20.53 -15.19 5.81
CA PRO A 63 -19.25 -14.62 5.43
C PRO A 63 -19.42 -13.60 4.30
N ALA A 64 -18.81 -12.43 4.44
CA ALA A 64 -18.89 -11.37 3.44
C ALA A 64 -17.53 -10.73 3.21
N GLN A 65 -17.20 -10.44 1.95
CA GLN A 65 -16.04 -9.66 1.60
C GLN A 65 -16.28 -8.18 1.92
N LEU A 66 -15.36 -7.56 2.65
CA LEU A 66 -15.42 -6.14 2.95
C LEU A 66 -14.91 -5.33 1.76
N LYS A 67 -15.59 -4.22 1.48
CA LYS A 67 -15.12 -3.23 0.52
C LYS A 67 -14.10 -2.33 1.20
N PRO A 68 -12.84 -2.29 0.73
CA PRO A 68 -11.86 -1.35 1.27
C PRO A 68 -12.26 0.08 0.93
N GLY A 69 -12.01 1.00 1.87
CA GLY A 69 -12.03 2.43 1.61
C GLY A 69 -10.68 2.90 1.10
N SER A 70 -10.67 4.07 0.45
CA SER A 70 -9.45 4.73 -0.01
C SER A 70 -9.31 6.10 0.68
N SER A 71 -8.08 6.51 0.96
CA SER A 71 -7.77 7.88 1.39
C SER A 71 -8.20 8.88 0.31
N ALA A 72 -8.47 10.14 0.69
CA ALA A 72 -8.74 11.23 -0.26
C ALA A 72 -7.61 11.42 -1.29
N SER A 73 -6.37 11.06 -0.91
CA SER A 73 -5.20 11.07 -1.80
C SER A 73 -5.12 9.86 -2.74
N GLY A 74 -5.93 8.82 -2.53
CA GLY A 74 -5.81 7.53 -3.20
C GLY A 74 -4.60 6.70 -2.77
N CYS A 75 -3.75 7.23 -1.88
CA CYS A 75 -2.46 6.60 -1.52
C CYS A 75 -2.57 5.45 -0.50
N TYR A 76 -3.75 5.23 0.10
CA TYR A 76 -3.92 4.22 1.13
C TYR A 76 -5.27 3.53 1.00
N CYS A 77 -5.25 2.20 0.91
CA CYS A 77 -6.42 1.35 1.07
C CYS A 77 -6.54 0.90 2.53
N TYR A 78 -7.71 1.12 3.13
CA TYR A 78 -7.98 0.78 4.53
C TYR A 78 -9.28 0.02 4.70
N VAL A 79 -9.36 -0.74 5.79
CA VAL A 79 -10.57 -1.44 6.24
C VAL A 79 -10.88 -1.05 7.68
N ASN A 80 -12.16 -0.86 7.99
CA ASN A 80 -12.61 -0.55 9.33
C ASN A 80 -12.93 -1.84 10.07
N ILE A 81 -11.90 -2.44 10.67
CA ILE A 81 -11.99 -3.69 11.43
C ILE A 81 -11.64 -3.44 12.90
N GLY A 82 -12.28 -4.18 13.80
CA GLY A 82 -12.09 -4.00 15.25
C GLY A 82 -13.23 -4.59 16.07
N ARG A 83 -13.16 -4.39 17.39
CA ARG A 83 -14.24 -4.73 18.32
C ARG A 83 -15.12 -3.50 18.56
N PRO A 84 -16.46 -3.65 18.60
CA PRO A 84 -17.34 -2.56 19.03
C PRO A 84 -16.94 -2.04 20.43
N PRO A 85 -17.14 -0.74 20.73
CA PRO A 85 -17.76 0.28 19.87
C PRO A 85 -16.77 0.93 18.88
N PHE A 86 -15.48 0.62 18.95
CA PHE A 86 -14.44 1.31 18.18
C PHE A 86 -13.86 0.41 17.08
N LYS A 87 -14.36 0.59 15.85
CA LYS A 87 -13.66 0.09 14.65
C LYS A 87 -12.54 1.07 14.31
N LYS A 88 -11.29 0.61 14.26
CA LYS A 88 -10.16 1.44 13.82
C LYS A 88 -9.93 1.20 12.33
N SER A 89 -9.54 2.26 11.61
CA SER A 89 -9.06 2.13 10.25
C SER A 89 -7.69 1.44 10.25
N GLN A 90 -7.62 0.28 9.61
CA GLN A 90 -6.39 -0.50 9.46
C GLN A 90 -5.97 -0.51 8.00
N LEU A 91 -4.68 -0.39 7.72
CA LEU A 91 -4.14 -0.40 6.36
C LEU A 91 -4.15 -1.82 5.80
N LEU A 92 -4.78 -1.98 4.65
CA LEU A 92 -5.04 -3.30 4.06
C LEU A 92 -3.75 -4.03 3.68
N HIS A 93 -2.84 -3.38 2.96
CA HIS A 93 -1.54 -3.95 2.59
C HIS A 93 -0.74 -4.44 3.81
N ILE A 94 -0.80 -3.73 4.95
CA ILE A 94 -0.09 -4.17 6.17
C ILE A 94 -0.69 -5.47 6.70
N LEU A 95 -2.02 -5.58 6.75
CA LEU A 95 -2.69 -6.79 7.23
C LEU A 95 -2.39 -8.00 6.33
N VAL A 96 -2.41 -7.80 5.01
CA VAL A 96 -2.10 -8.84 4.04
C VAL A 96 -0.63 -9.24 4.14
N ALA A 97 0.29 -8.28 4.24
CA ALA A 97 1.72 -8.56 4.43
C ALA A 97 1.98 -9.32 5.74
N ARG A 98 1.33 -8.95 6.85
CA ARG A 98 1.43 -9.68 8.13
C ARG A 98 0.95 -11.12 8.03
N ALA A 99 -0.04 -11.39 7.17
CA ALA A 99 -0.60 -12.73 7.01
C ALA A 99 0.24 -13.62 6.08
N PHE A 100 0.82 -13.08 5.01
CA PHE A 100 1.40 -13.88 3.92
C PHE A 100 2.88 -13.61 3.63
N VAL A 101 3.43 -12.47 4.03
CA VAL A 101 4.80 -12.07 3.70
C VAL A 101 5.68 -12.20 4.94
N THR A 102 6.66 -13.09 4.88
CA THR A 102 7.61 -13.28 5.98
C THR A 102 8.47 -12.03 6.17
N ASN A 103 8.76 -11.72 7.43
CA ASN A 103 9.60 -10.57 7.81
C ASN A 103 10.75 -11.02 8.74
N PRO A 104 11.69 -11.83 8.24
CA PRO A 104 12.76 -12.38 9.07
C PRO A 104 13.67 -11.28 9.66
N GLU A 105 13.81 -10.16 8.96
CA GLU A 105 14.65 -9.03 9.35
C GLU A 105 13.94 -8.01 10.25
N GLY A 106 12.65 -8.20 10.55
CA GLY A 106 11.88 -7.29 11.40
C GLY A 106 11.75 -5.87 10.83
N LYS A 107 11.72 -5.74 9.50
CA LYS A 107 11.61 -4.45 8.81
C LYS A 107 10.28 -3.75 9.14
N PRO A 108 10.26 -2.42 9.36
CA PRO A 108 9.11 -1.75 9.96
C PRO A 108 8.01 -1.32 8.97
N GLN A 109 8.29 -1.28 7.66
CA GLN A 109 7.36 -0.78 6.65
C GLN A 109 7.02 -1.85 5.61
N VAL A 110 5.85 -1.71 4.99
CA VAL A 110 5.43 -2.53 3.86
C VAL A 110 5.40 -1.66 2.61
N ASN A 111 6.02 -2.14 1.54
CA ASN A 111 6.09 -1.48 0.24
C ASN A 111 5.27 -2.23 -0.82
N HIS A 112 4.75 -1.48 -1.79
CA HIS A 112 4.14 -2.00 -3.01
C HIS A 112 5.18 -2.01 -4.13
N LYS A 113 5.53 -3.20 -4.63
CA LYS A 113 6.57 -3.37 -5.65
C LYS A 113 6.24 -2.60 -6.94
N ASP A 114 4.98 -2.63 -7.35
CA ASP A 114 4.48 -1.89 -8.53
C ASP A 114 4.21 -0.39 -8.28
N GLY A 115 4.31 0.07 -7.03
CA GLY A 115 3.98 1.44 -6.64
C GLY A 115 2.49 1.80 -6.74
N ASN A 116 1.59 0.82 -6.89
CA ASN A 116 0.15 1.02 -6.92
C ASN A 116 -0.47 0.67 -5.55
N PRO A 117 -0.93 1.67 -4.77
CA PRO A 117 -1.53 1.44 -3.46
C PRO A 117 -2.81 0.59 -3.47
N GLY A 118 -3.46 0.46 -4.64
CA GLY A 118 -4.65 -0.38 -4.82
C GLY A 118 -4.35 -1.87 -4.98
N ASN A 119 -3.13 -2.23 -5.38
CA ASN A 119 -2.73 -3.63 -5.59
C ASN A 119 -2.22 -4.24 -4.29
N ASN A 120 -3.13 -4.71 -3.46
CA ASN A 120 -2.83 -5.26 -2.13
C ASN A 120 -2.50 -6.76 -2.13
N ALA A 121 -2.27 -7.37 -3.30
CA ALA A 121 -1.93 -8.79 -3.38
C ALA A 121 -0.59 -9.08 -2.68
N ALA A 122 -0.52 -10.14 -1.90
CA ALA A 122 0.66 -10.52 -1.12
C ALA A 122 1.94 -10.62 -1.96
N GLY A 123 1.84 -11.11 -3.20
CA GLY A 123 2.98 -11.18 -4.13
C GLY A 123 3.55 -9.80 -4.54
N ASN A 124 2.71 -8.75 -4.50
CA ASN A 124 3.09 -7.36 -4.79
C ASN A 124 3.63 -6.63 -3.55
N LEU A 125 3.60 -7.25 -2.37
CA LEU A 125 4.03 -6.63 -1.11
C LEU A 125 5.38 -7.16 -0.66
N GLU A 126 6.12 -6.30 0.05
CA GLU A 126 7.39 -6.66 0.67
C GLU A 126 7.64 -5.81 1.92
N TRP A 127 8.38 -6.36 2.89
CA TRP A 127 8.82 -5.61 4.04
C TRP A 127 10.10 -4.85 3.71
N VAL A 128 10.14 -3.56 4.04
CA VAL A 128 11.24 -2.64 3.73
C VAL A 128 11.59 -1.74 4.90
N THR A 129 12.82 -1.25 4.90
CA THR A 129 13.28 -0.14 5.73
C THR A 129 12.77 1.18 5.15
N PRO A 130 12.72 2.26 5.96
CA PRO A 130 12.33 3.58 5.46
C PRO A 130 13.22 4.09 4.32
N SER A 131 14.52 3.79 4.36
CA SER A 131 15.47 4.16 3.31
C SER A 131 15.20 3.42 1.99
N GLU A 132 14.97 2.11 2.04
CA GLU A 132 14.63 1.31 0.86
C GLU A 132 13.33 1.80 0.22
N ASN A 133 12.30 2.07 1.03
CA ASN A 133 11.01 2.58 0.56
C ASN A 133 11.16 3.91 -0.19
N VAL A 134 11.92 4.86 0.38
CA VAL A 134 12.19 6.16 -0.27
C VAL A 134 12.98 6.00 -1.56
N LEU A 135 13.97 5.11 -1.59
CA LEU A 135 14.76 4.84 -2.79
C LEU A 135 13.89 4.26 -3.90
N HIS A 136 13.07 3.26 -3.59
CA HIS A 136 12.13 2.63 -4.52
C HIS A 136 11.12 3.65 -5.08
N ALA A 137 10.49 4.44 -4.21
CA ALA A 137 9.54 5.48 -4.62
C ALA A 137 10.20 6.51 -5.56
N ASN A 138 11.44 6.90 -5.30
CA ASN A 138 12.19 7.81 -6.16
C ASN A 138 12.53 7.19 -7.51
N GLN A 139 12.83 5.89 -7.55
CA GLN A 139 13.11 5.16 -8.78
C GLN A 139 11.87 5.07 -9.67
N LEU A 140 10.75 4.57 -9.14
CA LEU A 140 9.48 4.49 -9.87
C LEU A 140 9.05 5.84 -10.43
N ARG A 141 9.24 6.89 -9.64
CA ARG A 141 8.91 8.26 -10.04
C ARG A 141 9.77 8.75 -11.21
N LYS A 142 11.07 8.39 -11.26
CA LYS A 142 11.96 8.67 -12.40
C LYS A 142 11.52 7.90 -13.65
N GLU A 143 11.21 6.62 -13.50
CA GLU A 143 10.72 5.77 -14.59
C GLU A 143 9.41 6.30 -15.20
N GLN A 144 8.53 6.86 -14.35
CA GLN A 144 7.30 7.53 -14.77
C GLN A 144 7.52 8.96 -15.31
N GLY A 145 8.76 9.43 -15.42
CA GLY A 145 9.08 10.78 -15.91
C GLY A 145 8.62 11.92 -14.99
N ARG A 146 8.29 11.63 -13.73
CA ARG A 146 7.76 12.63 -12.78
C ARG A 146 8.91 13.33 -12.06
N SER A 147 9.29 14.53 -12.49
CA SER A 147 10.35 15.29 -11.83
C SER A 147 10.04 15.56 -10.34
N LEU A 148 10.99 15.25 -9.44
CA LEU A 148 11.00 15.69 -8.04
C LEU A 148 11.00 17.21 -7.88
N PHE A 149 11.68 17.86 -8.80
CA PHE A 149 11.92 19.28 -8.77
C PHE A 149 10.94 19.99 -9.70
N LYS A 150 10.45 21.17 -9.26
CA LYS A 150 9.69 22.07 -10.12
C LYS A 150 10.52 22.67 -11.28
N THR A 151 11.82 22.37 -11.30
CA THR A 151 12.81 22.88 -12.27
C THR A 151 13.60 21.74 -12.90
N THR A 152 14.00 21.90 -14.14
CA THR A 152 14.92 20.97 -14.81
C THR A 152 16.35 21.07 -14.27
N ALA A 153 17.20 20.09 -14.61
CA ALA A 153 18.63 20.17 -14.29
C ALA A 153 19.29 21.37 -15.00
N GLU A 154 18.93 21.60 -16.27
CA GLU A 154 19.42 22.71 -17.09
C GLU A 154 19.04 24.08 -16.50
N GLN A 155 17.77 24.27 -16.11
CA GLN A 155 17.32 25.50 -15.47
C GLN A 155 18.09 25.79 -14.18
N ARG A 156 18.44 24.76 -13.41
CA ARG A 156 19.24 24.91 -12.18
C ARG A 156 20.69 25.31 -12.47
N SER A 157 21.32 24.67 -13.45
CA SER A 157 22.68 25.01 -13.89
C SER A 157 22.74 26.43 -14.45
N LEU A 158 21.76 26.80 -15.28
CA LEU A 158 21.67 28.13 -15.88
C LEU A 158 21.39 29.21 -14.84
N ALA A 159 20.49 28.95 -13.87
CA ALA A 159 20.23 29.88 -12.78
C ALA A 159 21.50 30.25 -12.01
N LYS A 160 22.34 29.25 -11.73
CA LYS A 160 23.61 29.45 -11.03
C LYS A 160 24.62 30.22 -11.88
N ALA A 161 24.70 29.93 -13.19
CA ALA A 161 25.55 30.66 -14.12
C ALA A 161 25.15 32.14 -14.27
N LEU A 162 23.85 32.42 -14.45
CA LEU A 162 23.32 33.78 -14.56
C LEU A 162 23.55 34.60 -13.28
N HIS A 163 23.38 33.98 -12.12
CA HIS A 163 23.68 34.67 -10.87
C HIS A 163 25.19 34.94 -10.71
N ALA A 164 26.04 33.99 -11.11
CA ALA A 164 27.49 34.15 -11.09
C ALA A 164 27.98 35.26 -12.05
N SER A 165 27.26 35.50 -13.15
CA SER A 165 27.53 36.64 -14.05
C SER A 165 27.01 37.99 -13.52
N GLY A 166 26.53 38.04 -12.28
CA GLY A 166 26.12 39.27 -11.60
C GLY A 166 24.62 39.61 -11.66
N LEU A 167 23.78 38.75 -12.25
CA LEU A 167 22.33 39.01 -12.27
C LEU A 167 21.71 38.82 -10.88
N SER A 168 20.74 39.67 -10.54
CA SER A 168 19.94 39.48 -9.33
C SER A 168 19.08 38.22 -9.44
N ILE A 169 18.76 37.59 -8.30
CA ILE A 169 17.91 36.38 -8.26
C ILE A 169 16.53 36.64 -8.90
N ALA A 170 16.01 37.86 -8.78
CA ALA A 170 14.75 38.25 -9.42
C ALA A 170 14.88 38.26 -10.96
N GLU A 171 15.99 38.75 -11.51
CA GLU A 171 16.26 38.72 -12.95
C GLU A 171 16.39 37.28 -13.46
N VAL A 172 17.10 36.43 -12.71
CA VAL A 172 17.22 35.00 -13.02
C VAL A 172 15.86 34.32 -13.07
N GLY A 173 14.98 34.61 -12.10
CA GLY A 173 13.61 34.09 -12.11
C GLY A 173 12.81 34.55 -13.33
N ARG A 174 12.91 35.82 -13.70
CA ARG A 174 12.25 36.37 -14.91
C ARG A 174 12.75 35.70 -16.18
N GLN A 175 14.06 35.53 -16.36
CA GLN A 175 14.64 34.93 -17.56
C GLN A 175 14.29 33.45 -17.72
N LEU A 176 14.19 32.71 -16.60
CA LEU A 176 13.88 31.28 -16.62
C LEU A 176 12.38 30.96 -16.48
N ASN A 177 11.53 31.99 -16.42
CA ASN A 177 10.10 31.88 -16.12
C ASN A 177 9.84 31.06 -14.83
N LEU A 178 10.63 31.34 -13.79
CA LEU A 178 10.55 30.68 -12.49
C LEU A 178 10.08 31.65 -11.41
N PRO A 179 9.16 31.24 -10.51
CA PRO A 179 8.85 32.01 -9.31
C PRO A 179 10.12 32.28 -8.49
N TYR A 180 10.20 33.44 -7.84
CA TYR A 180 11.38 33.89 -7.10
C TYR A 180 11.95 32.82 -6.15
N GLU A 181 11.10 32.15 -5.38
CA GLU A 181 11.53 31.10 -4.44
C GLU A 181 12.20 29.90 -5.11
N ILE A 182 11.74 29.57 -6.32
CA ILE A 182 12.27 28.47 -7.11
C ILE A 182 13.62 28.87 -7.72
N ALA A 183 13.73 30.10 -8.23
CA ALA A 183 15.00 30.65 -8.72
C ALA A 183 16.04 30.77 -7.60
N ARG A 184 15.65 31.29 -6.43
CA ARG A 184 16.49 31.39 -5.22
C ARG A 184 17.01 30.03 -4.78
N TYR A 185 16.14 29.02 -4.74
CA TYR A 185 16.52 27.65 -4.40
C TYR A 185 17.47 27.06 -5.45
N ALA A 186 17.18 27.24 -6.74
CA ALA A 186 18.03 26.78 -7.83
C ALA A 186 19.44 27.37 -7.74
N VAL A 187 19.57 28.69 -7.55
CA VAL A 187 20.87 29.36 -7.40
C VAL A 187 21.67 28.80 -6.21
N ARG A 188 21.01 28.60 -5.06
CA ARG A 188 21.67 28.18 -3.82
C ARG A 188 22.11 26.72 -3.82
N TYR A 189 21.31 25.82 -4.42
CA TYR A 189 21.49 24.38 -4.30
C TYR A 189 21.77 23.64 -5.61
N ALA A 190 21.88 24.34 -6.75
CA ALA A 190 22.30 23.72 -8.00
C ALA A 190 23.71 23.14 -7.87
N LYS A 191 23.83 21.84 -8.18
CA LYS A 191 25.13 21.20 -8.41
C LYS A 191 25.76 21.82 -9.66
N PRO A 192 27.10 21.99 -9.71
CA PRO A 192 27.76 22.39 -10.95
C PRO A 192 27.39 21.41 -12.07
N ALA A 193 27.21 21.91 -13.29
CA ALA A 193 26.89 21.07 -14.43
C ALA A 193 27.94 19.94 -14.55
N PRO A 194 27.52 18.70 -14.86
CA PRO A 194 28.50 17.68 -15.21
C PRO A 194 29.31 18.23 -16.38
N VAL A 195 30.64 18.28 -16.21
CA VAL A 195 31.55 18.58 -17.31
C VAL A 195 31.28 17.49 -18.33
N LEU A 196 30.69 17.85 -19.47
CA LEU A 196 30.61 16.96 -20.62
C LEU A 196 32.07 16.69 -20.99
N ALA A 197 32.56 15.50 -20.64
CA ALA A 197 33.79 14.98 -21.20
C ALA A 197 33.53 14.83 -22.69
N ILE A 198 34.10 15.74 -23.47
CA ILE A 198 34.16 15.69 -24.93
C ILE A 198 35.17 14.61 -25.32
#